data_AF-A0A2M8QA09-F1
#
_entry.id   AF-A0A2M8QA09-F1
#
_cell.length_a   1.000
_cell.length_b   1.000
_cell.length_c   1.000
_cell.angle_alpha   90.00
_cell.angle_beta   90.00
_cell.angle_gamma   90.00
#
_symmetry.space_group_name_H-M   'P 1'
#
loop_
_entity.id
_entity.type
_entity.pdbx_description
1 polymer ?
#
loop_
_entity_poly.entity_id
_entity_poly.type
_entity_poly.pdbx_seq_one_letter_code
_entity_poly.pdbx_strand_id
1 'polypeptide(L)'
;SVAEFSWVVGLPDKVRTESYFHVRYAQERGGEDVSQPIFHRPASSGVYASVANFELARIGFNDVSQTYAIADDERLRRHQTFLRSVLYTYVEPAGAMRNTQNPHILNFEGVVTAGYSVLPAPTISPLADDYKEQVQAVARALGGDGRLEVRTFANIAEFADIMQKIIQTTKPYRLFAQGG
;
A
#
# COMPACT_ATOMS: atom_id res chain seq x y z
N SER A 1 -5.57 10.82 8.06
CA SER A 1 -4.16 10.92 7.60
C SER A 1 -4.19 11.19 6.09
N VAL A 2 -3.10 11.60 5.42
CA VAL A 2 -3.09 11.63 3.93
C VAL A 2 -2.90 10.23 3.36
N ALA A 3 -2.23 9.36 4.11
CA ALA A 3 -1.96 7.98 3.73
C ALA A 3 -2.46 7.03 4.80
N GLU A 4 -3.25 6.05 4.40
CA GLU A 4 -3.89 5.09 5.28
C GLU A 4 -3.68 3.69 4.71
N PHE A 5 -2.94 2.87 5.47
CA PHE A 5 -2.71 1.48 5.13
C PHE A 5 -3.55 0.63 6.08
N SER A 6 -4.32 -0.29 5.52
CA SER A 6 -4.99 -1.33 6.30
C SER A 6 -3.97 -2.37 6.74
N TRP A 7 -4.34 -3.16 7.74
CA TRP A 7 -3.58 -4.35 8.13
C TRP A 7 -3.39 -5.27 6.92
N VAL A 8 -2.15 -5.74 6.74
CA VAL A 8 -1.87 -6.81 5.79
C VAL A 8 -2.35 -8.11 6.42
N VAL A 9 -3.34 -8.75 5.80
CA VAL A 9 -4.00 -9.93 6.35
C VAL A 9 -3.79 -11.12 5.43
N GLY A 10 -3.55 -12.29 6.01
CA GLY A 10 -3.51 -13.54 5.27
C GLY A 10 -4.90 -13.90 4.74
N LEU A 11 -4.99 -14.37 3.50
CA LEU A 11 -6.24 -14.93 3.00
C LEU A 11 -6.55 -16.22 3.79
N PRO A 12 -7.82 -16.43 4.19
CA PRO A 12 -8.25 -17.66 4.84
C PRO A 12 -7.81 -18.88 4.04
N ASP A 13 -7.29 -19.89 4.76
CA ASP A 13 -6.83 -21.17 4.21
C ASP A 13 -5.71 -21.09 3.15
N LYS A 14 -5.14 -19.90 2.92
CA LYS A 14 -4.03 -19.64 1.98
C LYS A 14 -2.75 -19.18 2.66
N VAL A 15 -2.66 -19.29 3.99
CA VAL A 15 -1.47 -18.93 4.78
C VAL A 15 -1.05 -20.07 5.69
N ARG A 16 0.26 -20.31 5.75
CA ARG A 16 0.91 -21.24 6.68
C ARG A 16 1.97 -20.48 7.47
N THR A 17 2.03 -20.71 8.78
CA THR A 17 3.09 -20.19 9.65
C THR A 17 3.83 -21.34 10.28
N GLU A 18 5.15 -21.36 10.10
CA GLU A 18 6.05 -22.29 10.77
C GLU A 18 6.89 -21.54 11.81
N SER A 19 7.31 -22.23 12.87
CA SER A 19 8.16 -21.67 13.91
C SER A 19 9.56 -22.26 13.81
N TYR A 20 10.55 -21.43 13.45
CA TYR A 20 11.94 -21.85 13.37
C TYR A 20 12.62 -21.59 14.71
N PHE A 21 13.29 -22.63 15.22
CA PHE A 21 14.03 -22.60 16.47
C PHE A 21 15.45 -22.06 16.23
N HIS A 22 15.80 -20.97 16.91
CA HIS A 22 17.15 -20.39 16.85
C HIS A 22 17.82 -20.41 18.22
N VAL A 23 19.05 -20.91 18.25
CA VAL A 23 19.93 -20.92 19.43
C VAL A 23 21.20 -20.13 19.11
N ARG A 24 21.65 -19.29 20.03
CA ARG A 24 23.01 -18.73 20.00
C ARG A 24 23.94 -19.69 20.74
N TYR A 25 24.89 -20.30 20.03
CA TYR A 25 25.95 -21.08 20.68
C TYR A 25 26.88 -20.14 21.47
N ALA A 26 26.89 -20.28 22.80
CA ALA A 26 27.67 -19.44 23.73
C ALA A 26 29.02 -20.05 24.13
N GLN A 27 29.42 -21.19 23.52
CA GLN A 27 30.63 -21.93 23.93
C GLN A 27 31.95 -21.16 23.76
N GLU A 28 31.98 -20.06 22.99
CA GLU A 28 33.17 -19.23 22.83
C GLU A 28 33.47 -18.29 24.02
N ARG A 29 32.64 -18.22 25.08
CA ARG A 29 32.84 -17.28 26.21
C ARG A 29 32.87 -17.87 27.63
N GLY A 30 33.09 -19.18 27.78
CA GLY A 30 33.65 -19.78 29.01
C GLY A 30 32.99 -19.41 30.35
N GLY A 31 31.67 -19.46 30.46
CA GLY A 31 30.96 -19.28 31.74
C GLY A 31 29.92 -20.39 31.95
N GLU A 32 29.94 -21.03 33.13
CA GLU A 32 29.14 -22.21 33.49
C GLU A 32 27.63 -21.95 33.67
N ASP A 33 27.15 -20.72 33.51
CA ASP A 33 25.78 -20.35 33.88
C ASP A 33 25.14 -19.33 32.93
N VAL A 34 25.00 -19.69 31.65
CA VAL A 34 24.25 -18.89 30.67
C VAL A 34 23.03 -19.68 30.20
N SER A 35 21.88 -19.44 30.84
CA SER A 35 20.60 -19.90 30.30
C SER A 35 20.47 -19.34 28.88
N GLN A 36 20.30 -20.23 27.90
CA GLN A 36 20.24 -19.83 26.51
C GLN A 36 18.86 -19.22 26.27
N PRO A 37 18.74 -17.93 25.91
CA PRO A 37 17.45 -17.40 25.52
C PRO A 37 17.04 -18.07 24.20
N ILE A 38 16.04 -18.94 24.30
CA ILE A 38 15.41 -19.58 23.15
C ILE A 38 14.57 -18.53 22.45
N PHE A 39 14.77 -18.35 21.15
CA PHE A 39 13.92 -17.50 20.33
C PHE A 39 13.27 -18.32 19.22
N HIS A 40 11.95 -18.17 19.12
CA HIS A 40 11.15 -18.67 18.02
C HIS A 40 10.99 -17.55 17.00
N ARG A 41 11.39 -17.79 15.76
CA ARG A 41 11.09 -16.89 14.65
C ARG A 41 9.99 -17.50 13.79
N PRO A 42 8.79 -16.89 13.76
CA PRO A 42 7.78 -17.34 12.82
C PRO A 42 8.23 -17.00 11.40
N ALA A 43 8.10 -17.96 10.49
CA ALA A 43 8.15 -17.70 9.06
C ALA A 43 6.79 -18.07 8.48
N SER A 44 6.15 -17.09 7.87
CA SER A 44 4.84 -17.26 7.25
C SER A 44 4.97 -17.18 5.73
N SER A 45 4.20 -18.03 5.06
CA SER A 45 4.10 -18.08 3.60
C SER A 45 2.63 -18.16 3.22
N GLY A 46 2.24 -17.50 2.13
CA GLY A 46 0.87 -17.55 1.65
C GLY A 46 0.47 -16.35 0.82
N VAL A 47 -0.84 -16.22 0.59
CA VAL A 47 -1.43 -15.07 -0.09
C VAL A 47 -1.91 -14.07 0.94
N TYR A 48 -1.51 -12.82 0.77
CA TYR A 48 -1.84 -11.73 1.69
C TYR A 48 -2.58 -10.61 0.96
N ALA A 49 -3.63 -10.10 1.57
CA ALA A 49 -4.35 -8.92 1.12
C ALA A 49 -3.77 -7.66 1.78
N SER A 50 -3.55 -6.64 0.97
CA SER A 50 -3.22 -5.29 1.42
C SER A 50 -4.19 -4.31 0.77
N VAL A 51 -4.61 -3.32 1.55
CA VAL A 51 -5.48 -2.22 1.10
C VAL A 51 -4.89 -0.92 1.60
N ALA A 52 -4.81 0.08 0.72
CA ALA A 52 -4.35 1.40 1.07
C ALA A 52 -5.22 2.47 0.42
N ASN A 53 -5.48 3.55 1.15
CA ASN A 53 -6.23 4.71 0.69
C ASN A 53 -5.37 5.98 0.84
N PHE A 54 -5.43 6.86 -0.15
CA PHE A 54 -4.59 8.05 -0.22
C PHE A 54 -5.40 9.30 -0.58
N GLU A 55 -5.51 10.23 0.36
CA GLU A 55 -6.20 11.50 0.18
C GLU A 55 -5.26 12.57 -0.41
N LEU A 56 -4.80 12.35 -1.66
CA LEU A 56 -3.79 13.18 -2.31
C LEU A 56 -4.20 14.66 -2.42
N ALA A 57 -5.50 14.95 -2.44
CA ALA A 57 -6.03 16.31 -2.43
C ALA A 57 -5.64 17.10 -1.17
N ARG A 58 -5.37 16.43 -0.04
CA ARG A 58 -4.96 17.05 1.22
C ARG A 58 -3.47 17.33 1.33
N ILE A 59 -2.66 16.96 0.34
CA ILE A 59 -1.24 17.34 0.31
C ILE A 59 -1.14 18.88 0.36
N GLY A 60 -0.56 19.39 1.45
CA GLY A 60 -0.41 20.83 1.69
C GLY A 60 -1.68 21.58 2.11
N PHE A 61 -2.80 20.88 2.33
CA PHE A 61 -4.05 21.47 2.79
C PHE A 61 -4.03 21.62 4.31
N ASN A 62 -4.39 22.80 4.81
CA ASN A 62 -4.60 23.04 6.23
C ASN A 62 -6.09 22.90 6.53
N ASP A 63 -6.45 21.90 7.34
CA ASP A 63 -7.86 21.60 7.68
C ASP A 63 -8.52 22.70 8.54
N VAL A 64 -7.74 23.48 9.29
CA VAL A 64 -8.24 24.58 10.14
C VAL A 64 -8.52 25.83 9.31
N SER A 65 -7.54 26.27 8.51
CA SER A 65 -7.66 27.48 7.69
C SER A 65 -8.29 27.22 6.32
N GLN A 66 -8.62 25.95 6.01
CA GLN A 66 -9.19 25.48 4.75
C GLN A 66 -8.47 25.99 3.50
N THR A 67 -7.15 26.12 3.58
CA THR A 67 -6.31 26.72 2.54
C THR A 67 -5.07 25.89 2.33
N TYR A 68 -4.50 25.98 1.12
CA TYR A 68 -3.22 25.37 0.83
C TYR A 68 -2.09 26.26 1.35
N ALA A 69 -1.28 25.73 2.27
CA ALA A 69 -0.18 26.46 2.91
C ALA A 69 1.12 26.47 2.07
N ILE A 70 1.09 25.83 0.90
CA ILE A 70 2.23 25.68 -0.01
C ILE A 70 1.82 26.02 -1.44
N ALA A 71 2.79 26.44 -2.24
CA ALA A 71 2.61 26.71 -3.66
C ALA A 71 2.35 25.43 -4.47
N ASP A 72 1.81 25.61 -5.67
CA ASP A 72 1.34 24.52 -6.53
C ASP A 72 2.47 23.62 -7.05
N ASP A 73 3.64 24.20 -7.29
CA ASP A 73 4.84 23.49 -7.72
C ASP A 73 5.39 22.59 -6.60
N GLU A 74 5.45 23.10 -5.37
CA GLU A 74 5.81 22.33 -4.17
C GLU A 74 4.81 21.19 -3.95
N ARG A 75 3.52 21.49 -4.12
CA ARG A 75 2.43 20.51 -3.95
C ARG A 75 2.50 19.39 -5.00
N LEU A 76 2.78 19.72 -6.25
CA LEU A 76 3.01 18.75 -7.31
C LEU A 76 4.23 17.85 -7.01
N ARG A 77 5.33 18.45 -6.54
CA ARG A 77 6.54 17.70 -6.16
C ARG A 77 6.27 16.71 -5.04
N ARG A 78 5.52 17.12 -4.01
CA ARG A 78 5.10 16.23 -2.91
C ARG A 78 4.18 15.11 -3.40
N HIS A 79 3.23 15.41 -4.29
CA HIS A 79 2.37 14.39 -4.91
C HIS A 79 3.17 13.31 -5.63
N GLN A 80 4.09 13.70 -6.50
CA GLN A 80 4.94 12.77 -7.24
C GLN A 80 5.86 11.97 -6.31
N THR A 81 6.44 12.62 -5.31
CA THR A 81 7.32 11.98 -4.32
C THR A 81 6.55 10.96 -3.48
N PHE A 82 5.33 11.32 -3.05
CA PHE A 82 4.45 10.45 -2.30
C PHE A 82 4.07 9.20 -3.11
N LEU A 83 3.55 9.37 -4.33
CA LEU A 83 3.18 8.24 -5.19
C LEU A 83 4.38 7.34 -5.52
N ARG A 84 5.57 7.91 -5.70
CA ARG A 84 6.81 7.14 -5.88
C ARG A 84 7.17 6.34 -4.63
N SER A 85 6.98 6.90 -3.44
CA SER A 85 7.18 6.17 -2.18
C SER A 85 6.20 5.00 -2.02
N VAL A 86 4.95 5.17 -2.45
CA VAL A 86 3.94 4.10 -2.49
C VAL A 86 4.36 3.00 -3.46
N LEU A 87 4.77 3.36 -4.68
CA LEU A 87 5.30 2.41 -5.65
C LEU A 87 6.46 1.58 -5.04
N TYR A 88 7.42 2.25 -4.41
CA TYR A 88 8.58 1.56 -3.83
C TYR A 88 8.21 0.66 -2.65
N THR A 89 7.18 1.02 -1.88
CA THR A 89 6.69 0.18 -0.76
C THR A 89 6.24 -1.20 -1.22
N TYR A 90 5.63 -1.31 -2.40
CA TYR A 90 5.17 -2.58 -2.96
C TYR A 90 6.21 -3.27 -3.87
N VAL A 91 7.12 -2.51 -4.49
CA VAL A 91 8.23 -3.07 -5.29
C VAL A 91 9.30 -3.70 -4.41
N GLU A 92 9.62 -3.08 -3.28
CA GLU A 92 10.66 -3.54 -2.37
C GLU A 92 10.16 -3.54 -0.91
N PRO A 93 9.20 -4.41 -0.56
CA PRO A 93 8.68 -4.44 0.80
C PRO A 93 9.77 -4.87 1.78
N ALA A 94 9.91 -4.08 2.84
CA ALA A 94 10.66 -4.47 4.01
C ALA A 94 9.87 -5.55 4.78
N GLY A 95 10.29 -6.82 4.73
CA GLY A 95 9.83 -7.86 5.65
C GLY A 95 9.99 -7.45 7.13
N ALA A 96 9.17 -8.02 8.01
CA ALA A 96 9.25 -7.78 9.45
C ALA A 96 10.44 -8.56 10.07
N MET A 97 11.03 -8.02 11.16
CA MET A 97 12.07 -8.70 11.98
C MET A 97 13.38 -9.07 11.25
N ARG A 98 13.95 -8.16 10.45
CA ARG A 98 15.11 -8.45 9.58
C ARG A 98 16.48 -8.51 10.27
N ASN A 99 17.33 -9.41 9.76
CA ASN A 99 18.75 -9.11 9.48
C ASN A 99 19.06 -9.18 7.96
N THR A 100 18.47 -10.08 7.16
CA THR A 100 18.40 -10.00 5.66
C THR A 100 17.18 -10.71 5.05
N GLN A 101 16.19 -11.14 5.85
CA GLN A 101 15.01 -11.93 5.40
C GLN A 101 14.04 -11.11 4.52
N ASN A 102 14.43 -10.86 3.26
CA ASN A 102 13.57 -10.27 2.24
C ASN A 102 12.40 -11.21 1.95
N PRO A 103 11.16 -10.70 1.86
CA PRO A 103 10.05 -11.52 1.42
C PRO A 103 10.29 -12.01 -0.01
N HIS A 104 10.00 -13.28 -0.26
CA HIS A 104 10.02 -13.86 -1.60
C HIS A 104 8.66 -13.62 -2.26
N ILE A 105 8.53 -12.52 -2.98
CA ILE A 105 7.29 -12.16 -3.68
C ILE A 105 7.17 -12.99 -4.95
N LEU A 106 6.18 -13.88 -4.99
CA LEU A 106 5.90 -14.72 -6.17
C LEU A 106 4.92 -14.05 -7.13
N ASN A 107 3.92 -13.33 -6.60
CA ASN A 107 2.91 -12.63 -7.37
C ASN A 107 2.44 -11.37 -6.65
N PHE A 108 1.95 -10.40 -7.42
CA PHE A 108 1.32 -9.18 -6.92
C PHE A 108 0.26 -8.71 -7.92
N GLU A 109 -1.01 -8.92 -7.57
CA GLU A 109 -2.15 -8.56 -8.40
C GLU A 109 -3.16 -7.72 -7.62
N GLY A 110 -4.01 -6.97 -8.32
CA GLY A 110 -4.88 -6.03 -7.66
C GLY A 110 -5.65 -5.11 -8.58
N VAL A 111 -6.12 -4.03 -7.97
CA VAL A 111 -6.81 -2.92 -8.64
C VAL A 111 -6.34 -1.61 -8.03
N VAL A 112 -6.06 -0.62 -8.88
CA VAL A 112 -5.82 0.77 -8.49
C VAL A 112 -7.04 1.58 -8.90
N THR A 113 -7.64 2.28 -7.95
CA THR A 113 -8.73 3.23 -8.20
C THR A 113 -8.24 4.66 -7.98
N ALA A 114 -8.46 5.52 -8.98
CA ALA A 114 -8.07 6.92 -8.94
C ALA A 114 -9.30 7.82 -9.12
N GLY A 115 -9.55 8.67 -8.13
CA GLY A 115 -10.58 9.70 -8.20
C GLY A 115 -10.01 11.06 -8.59
N TYR A 116 -10.67 11.71 -9.55
CA TYR A 116 -10.33 13.06 -10.02
C TYR A 116 -11.37 14.11 -9.57
N SER A 117 -12.17 13.76 -8.55
CA SER A 117 -13.19 14.61 -7.95
C SER A 117 -13.37 14.23 -6.47
N VAL A 118 -14.34 14.84 -5.78
CA VAL A 118 -14.69 14.49 -4.39
C VAL A 118 -15.42 13.14 -4.25
N LEU A 119 -15.62 12.40 -5.36
CA LEU A 119 -16.20 11.07 -5.32
C LEU A 119 -15.25 10.07 -4.63
N PRO A 120 -15.79 9.17 -3.80
CA PRO A 120 -14.98 8.15 -3.15
C PRO A 120 -14.46 7.16 -4.21
N ALA A 121 -13.17 6.84 -4.14
CA ALA A 121 -12.58 5.75 -4.89
C ALA A 121 -12.98 4.42 -4.22
N PRO A 122 -13.72 3.52 -4.90
CA PRO A 122 -14.20 2.29 -4.28
C PRO A 122 -13.04 1.40 -3.86
N THR A 123 -13.17 0.85 -2.65
CA THR A 123 -12.18 -0.01 -2.02
C THR A 123 -12.89 -1.25 -1.49
N ILE A 124 -12.59 -2.41 -2.07
CA ILE A 124 -13.18 -3.70 -1.69
C ILE A 124 -12.01 -4.64 -1.39
N SER A 125 -12.14 -5.40 -0.32
CA SER A 125 -11.05 -6.24 0.18
C SER A 125 -10.73 -7.36 -0.81
N PRO A 126 -9.44 -7.61 -1.12
CA PRO A 126 -9.00 -8.78 -1.88
C PRO A 126 -9.27 -10.13 -1.20
N LEU A 127 -9.88 -10.12 -0.01
CA LEU A 127 -10.41 -11.31 0.65
C LEU A 127 -11.64 -11.89 -0.06
N ALA A 128 -12.38 -11.07 -0.82
CA ALA A 128 -13.47 -11.54 -1.68
C ALA A 128 -12.90 -11.88 -3.06
N ASP A 129 -13.26 -13.03 -3.63
CA ASP A 129 -12.72 -13.48 -4.92
C ASP A 129 -13.12 -12.56 -6.09
N ASP A 130 -14.30 -11.93 -6.00
CA ASP A 130 -14.90 -11.06 -7.04
C ASP A 130 -14.66 -9.56 -6.78
N TYR A 131 -13.68 -9.22 -5.94
CA TYR A 131 -13.44 -7.82 -5.54
C TYR A 131 -13.16 -6.89 -6.73
N LYS A 132 -12.48 -7.37 -7.78
CA LYS A 132 -12.15 -6.55 -8.97
C LYS A 132 -13.43 -6.18 -9.72
N GLU A 133 -14.34 -7.13 -9.90
CA GLU A 133 -15.63 -6.98 -10.55
C GLU A 133 -16.52 -6.02 -9.75
N GLN A 134 -16.58 -6.20 -8.43
CA GLN A 134 -17.35 -5.31 -7.56
C GLN A 134 -16.79 -3.87 -7.60
N VAL A 135 -15.47 -3.68 -7.57
CA VAL A 135 -14.84 -2.35 -7.66
C VAL A 135 -15.22 -1.66 -8.97
N GLN A 136 -15.18 -2.39 -10.09
CA GLN A 136 -15.61 -1.87 -11.39
C GLN A 136 -17.11 -1.54 -11.41
N ALA A 137 -17.96 -2.39 -10.83
CA ALA A 137 -19.40 -2.15 -10.75
C ALA A 137 -19.73 -0.89 -9.94
N VAL A 138 -19.10 -0.72 -8.77
CA VAL A 138 -19.28 0.48 -7.94
C VAL A 138 -18.75 1.72 -8.66
N ALA A 139 -17.57 1.65 -9.29
CA ALA A 139 -17.03 2.79 -10.03
C ALA A 139 -17.94 3.21 -11.20
N ARG A 140 -18.54 2.26 -11.92
CA ARG A 140 -19.54 2.55 -12.96
C ARG A 140 -20.81 3.19 -12.40
N ALA A 141 -21.27 2.74 -11.23
CA ALA A 141 -22.43 3.32 -10.56
C ALA A 141 -22.18 4.75 -10.05
N LEU A 142 -20.94 5.07 -9.66
CA LEU A 142 -20.56 6.37 -9.09
C LEU A 142 -20.07 7.40 -10.15
N GLY A 143 -19.46 6.96 -11.24
CA GLY A 143 -18.49 7.77 -11.98
C GLY A 143 -18.65 7.79 -13.50
N GLY A 144 -19.89 7.90 -14.01
CA GLY A 144 -20.23 7.87 -15.44
C GLY A 144 -19.56 8.87 -16.39
N ASP A 145 -18.65 9.73 -15.92
CA ASP A 145 -18.05 10.84 -16.69
C ASP A 145 -16.49 10.91 -16.59
N GLY A 146 -15.80 9.79 -16.37
CA GLY A 146 -14.32 9.78 -16.30
C GLY A 146 -13.73 10.42 -15.03
N ARG A 147 -14.58 10.69 -14.02
CA ARG A 147 -14.17 11.22 -12.70
C ARG A 147 -13.55 10.15 -11.79
N LEU A 148 -13.77 8.89 -12.13
CA LEU A 148 -13.20 7.72 -11.47
C LEU A 148 -12.57 6.84 -12.53
N GLU A 149 -11.36 6.37 -12.26
CA GLU A 149 -10.65 5.43 -13.11
C GLU A 149 -10.32 4.17 -12.31
N VAL A 150 -10.56 3.02 -12.92
CA VAL A 150 -10.26 1.70 -12.34
C VAL A 150 -9.26 0.99 -13.24
N ARG A 151 -8.10 0.63 -12.70
CA ARG A 151 -7.03 -0.06 -13.42
C ARG A 151 -6.69 -1.36 -12.70
N THR A 152 -7.07 -2.49 -13.28
CA THR A 152 -6.66 -3.81 -12.78
C THR A 152 -5.24 -4.14 -13.21
N PHE A 153 -4.52 -4.91 -12.39
CA PHE A 153 -3.21 -5.46 -12.74
C PHE A 153 -3.10 -6.92 -12.28
N ALA A 154 -2.36 -7.71 -13.03
CA ALA A 154 -2.14 -9.13 -12.78
C ALA A 154 -0.74 -9.43 -12.22
N ASN A 155 0.18 -8.46 -12.25
CA ASN A 155 1.55 -8.62 -11.78
C ASN A 155 2.17 -7.27 -11.37
N ILE A 156 3.36 -7.34 -10.77
CA ILE A 156 4.08 -6.17 -10.24
C ILE A 156 4.55 -5.19 -11.33
N ALA A 157 4.82 -5.68 -12.55
CA ALA A 157 5.23 -4.83 -13.66
C ALA A 157 4.06 -3.96 -14.13
N GLU A 158 2.87 -4.53 -14.29
CA GLU A 158 1.65 -3.79 -14.62
C GLU A 158 1.28 -2.76 -13.53
N PHE A 159 1.42 -3.12 -12.25
CA PHE A 159 1.26 -2.16 -11.15
C PHE A 159 2.25 -1.00 -11.27
N ALA A 160 3.53 -1.28 -11.52
CA ALA A 160 4.56 -0.26 -11.66
C ALA A 160 4.26 0.67 -12.84
N ASP A 161 3.83 0.13 -13.97
CA ASP A 161 3.42 0.91 -15.15
C ASP A 161 2.21 1.80 -14.86
N ILE A 162 1.20 1.29 -14.15
CA ILE A 162 0.04 2.08 -13.72
C ILE A 162 0.47 3.24 -12.84
N MET A 163 1.29 2.96 -11.81
CA MET A 163 1.77 3.98 -10.88
C MET A 163 2.61 5.03 -11.58
N GLN A 164 3.52 4.63 -12.48
CA GLN A 164 4.34 5.57 -13.24
C GLN A 164 3.52 6.46 -14.16
N LYS A 165 2.51 5.91 -14.83
CA LYS A 165 1.55 6.70 -15.62
C LYS A 165 0.87 7.74 -14.75
N ILE A 166 0.32 7.35 -13.60
CA ILE A 166 -0.33 8.28 -12.65
C ILE A 166 0.65 9.37 -12.19
N ILE A 167 1.89 9.02 -11.82
CA ILE A 167 2.92 9.96 -11.37
C ILE A 167 3.23 11.02 -12.45
N GLN A 168 3.27 10.61 -13.72
CA GLN A 168 3.68 11.47 -14.83
C GLN A 168 2.54 12.32 -15.38
N THR A 169 1.30 11.82 -15.34
CA THR A 169 0.18 12.47 -16.04
C THR A 169 -0.81 13.18 -15.12
N THR A 170 -0.69 13.03 -13.79
CA THR A 170 -1.66 13.58 -12.84
C THR A 170 -1.07 14.65 -11.92
N LYS A 171 -1.95 15.47 -11.36
CA LYS A 171 -1.66 16.45 -10.31
C LYS A 171 -2.72 16.34 -9.20
N PRO A 172 -2.41 16.71 -7.96
CA PRO A 172 -3.34 16.55 -6.85
C PRO A 172 -4.56 17.47 -7.02
N TYR A 173 -5.76 16.90 -6.94
CA TYR A 173 -7.03 17.63 -7.01
C TYR A 173 -7.10 18.76 -5.97
N ARG A 174 -7.65 19.93 -6.31
CA ARG A 174 -7.83 21.03 -5.35
C ARG A 174 -9.18 20.94 -4.67
N LEU A 175 -9.15 20.86 -3.34
CA LEU A 175 -10.34 21.04 -2.51
C LEU A 175 -10.78 22.51 -2.56
N PHE A 176 -12.09 22.73 -2.64
CA PHE A 176 -12.74 24.05 -2.53
C PHE A 176 -12.29 25.10 -3.56
N ALA A 177 -11.70 24.71 -4.69
CA ALA A 177 -11.56 25.60 -5.84
C ALA A 177 -12.97 25.98 -6.34
N GLN A 178 -13.23 27.27 -6.55
CA GLN A 178 -14.53 27.77 -7.02
C GLN A 178 -15.04 26.95 -8.22
N GLY A 179 -16.22 26.33 -8.07
CA GLY A 179 -16.93 25.62 -9.15
C GLY A 179 -16.93 24.10 -9.05
N GLY A 180 -17.32 23.54 -7.89
CA GLY A 180 -17.91 22.20 -7.85
C GLY A 180 -19.32 22.20 -8.44
#